data_AF-A0A8B5X887-F1
#
_entry.id   AF-A0A8B5X887-F1
#
_cell.length_a   1.000
_cell.length_b   1.000
_cell.length_c   1.000
_cell.angle_alpha   90.00
_cell.angle_beta   90.00
_cell.angle_gamma   90.00
#
_symmetry.space_group_name_H-M   'P 1'
#
loop_
_entity.id
_entity.type
_entity.pdbx_description
1 polymer ?
#
loop_
_entity_poly.entity_id
_entity_poly.type
_entity_poly.pdbx_seq_one_letter_code
_entity_poly.pdbx_strand_id
1 'polypeptide(L)'
;MNAKPDPNDIDVEHHIQLGLTQALCDAASAGADAALVQDILDQLVAYSDMHFLSEHLLMRLSGYPDYEAHVLDHDNLMGRLETVKQQYGNAGERILPLAEGEAILELLAGHISTQDRRFTDYYRAWSRNNADVGRQVIPTVTMRRSP
;
A
#
# COMPACT_ATOMS: atom_id res chain seq x y z
N MET A 1 -1.74 -15.09 21.96
CA MET A 1 -2.97 -14.36 21.54
C MET A 1 -2.95 -14.35 20.03
N ASN A 2 -3.82 -15.14 19.38
CA ASN A 2 -3.91 -15.19 17.92
C ASN A 2 -5.06 -14.27 17.51
N ALA A 3 -4.79 -12.96 17.42
CA ALA A 3 -5.67 -12.09 16.66
C ALA A 3 -5.44 -12.42 15.19
N LYS A 4 -6.52 -12.68 14.43
CA LYS A 4 -6.42 -12.68 12.97
C LYS A 4 -5.97 -11.28 12.54
N PRO A 5 -5.02 -11.15 11.59
CA PRO A 5 -4.62 -9.85 11.10
C PRO A 5 -5.86 -9.10 10.58
N ASP A 6 -5.95 -7.82 10.91
CA ASP A 6 -6.98 -6.94 10.38
C ASP A 6 -6.75 -6.85 8.87
N PRO A 7 -7.77 -7.06 8.01
CA PRO A 7 -7.61 -6.85 6.57
C PRO A 7 -7.20 -5.41 6.19
N ASN A 8 -7.29 -4.45 7.11
CA ASN A 8 -6.76 -3.09 6.97
C ASN A 8 -5.34 -2.91 7.58
N ASP A 9 -4.62 -4.01 7.83
CA ASP A 9 -3.21 -3.95 8.23
C ASP A 9 -2.37 -3.61 6.99
N ILE A 10 -1.56 -2.55 7.08
CA ILE A 10 -0.66 -2.08 6.01
C ILE A 10 0.19 -3.24 5.47
N ASP A 11 0.67 -4.13 6.35
CA ASP A 11 1.48 -5.29 5.95
C ASP A 11 0.68 -6.27 5.05
N VAL A 12 -0.64 -6.42 5.28
CA VAL A 12 -1.53 -7.25 4.45
C VAL A 12 -1.74 -6.59 3.09
N GLU A 13 -1.90 -5.27 3.05
CA GLU A 13 -2.06 -4.52 1.80
C GLU A 13 -0.81 -4.64 0.92
N HIS A 14 0.39 -4.50 1.52
CA HIS A 14 1.67 -4.71 0.83
C HIS A 14 1.81 -6.12 0.26
N HIS A 15 1.39 -7.14 0.99
CA HIS A 15 1.41 -8.51 0.49
C HIS A 15 0.55 -8.70 -0.76
N ILE A 16 -0.58 -8.00 -0.86
CA ILE A 16 -1.43 -8.03 -2.05
C ILE A 16 -0.76 -7.32 -3.22
N GLN A 17 -0.19 -6.12 -3.01
CA GLN A 17 0.55 -5.41 -4.07
C GLN A 17 1.73 -6.23 -4.60
N LEU A 18 2.52 -6.81 -3.69
CA LEU A 18 3.65 -7.68 -4.06
C LEU A 18 3.17 -8.92 -4.83
N GLY A 19 2.04 -9.51 -4.43
CA GLY A 19 1.40 -10.62 -5.14
C GLY A 19 1.00 -10.26 -6.57
N LEU A 20 0.42 -9.07 -6.78
CA LEU A 20 0.07 -8.57 -8.11
C LEU A 20 1.31 -8.33 -8.98
N THR A 21 2.39 -7.77 -8.42
CA THR A 21 3.66 -7.62 -9.15
C THR A 21 4.31 -8.95 -9.48
N GLN A 22 4.22 -9.96 -8.60
CA GLN A 22 4.73 -11.29 -8.89
C GLN A 22 3.91 -11.97 -10.01
N ALA A 23 2.58 -11.83 -9.98
CA ALA A 23 1.72 -12.34 -11.04
C ALA A 23 2.05 -11.68 -12.39
N LEU A 24 2.40 -10.40 -12.40
CA LEU A 24 2.87 -9.70 -13.60
C LEU A 24 4.17 -10.29 -14.14
N CYS A 25 5.16 -10.53 -13.27
CA CYS A 25 6.41 -11.20 -13.65
C CYS A 25 6.16 -12.60 -14.22
N ASP A 26 5.31 -13.38 -13.58
CA ASP A 26 4.98 -14.74 -14.02
C ASP A 26 4.28 -14.72 -15.39
N ALA A 27 3.33 -13.81 -15.60
CA ALA A 27 2.65 -13.63 -16.88
C ALA A 27 3.62 -13.18 -18.00
N ALA A 28 4.55 -12.27 -17.69
CA ALA A 28 5.58 -11.83 -18.62
C ALA A 28 6.54 -12.98 -19.00
N SER A 29 6.99 -13.75 -18.00
CA SER A 29 7.88 -14.91 -18.18
C SER A 29 7.23 -16.02 -19.01
N ALA A 30 5.94 -16.27 -18.77
CA ALA A 30 5.16 -17.27 -19.50
C ALA A 30 4.76 -16.84 -20.91
N GLY A 31 4.94 -15.57 -21.28
CA GLY A 31 4.42 -15.02 -22.53
C GLY A 31 2.90 -15.11 -22.60
N ALA A 32 2.21 -14.80 -21.49
CA ALA A 32 0.76 -14.84 -21.38
C ALA A 32 0.07 -13.93 -22.42
N ASP A 33 -1.21 -14.20 -22.68
CA ASP A 33 -1.98 -13.38 -23.60
C ASP A 33 -2.18 -11.96 -23.08
N ALA A 34 -2.42 -11.04 -24.01
CA ALA A 34 -2.47 -9.62 -23.70
C ALA A 34 -3.63 -9.22 -22.80
N ALA A 35 -4.74 -9.95 -22.80
CA ALA A 35 -5.87 -9.64 -21.93
C ALA A 35 -5.52 -9.93 -20.46
N LEU A 36 -4.85 -11.05 -20.19
CA LEU A 36 -4.39 -11.37 -18.83
C LEU A 36 -3.37 -10.35 -18.31
N VAL A 37 -2.37 -10.00 -19.12
CA VAL A 37 -1.36 -9.00 -18.71
C VAL A 37 -2.00 -7.64 -18.44
N GLN A 38 -2.92 -7.21 -19.30
CA GLN A 38 -3.65 -5.96 -19.14
C GLN A 38 -4.50 -5.95 -17.86
N ASP A 39 -5.22 -7.04 -17.57
CA ASP A 39 -6.02 -7.18 -16.35
C ASP A 39 -5.16 -7.11 -15.08
N ILE A 40 -3.99 -7.75 -15.07
CA ILE A 40 -3.04 -7.66 -13.95
C ILE A 40 -2.53 -6.23 -13.77
N LEU A 41 -2.18 -5.53 -14.85
CA LEU A 41 -1.74 -4.13 -14.80
C LEU A 41 -2.85 -3.20 -14.28
N ASP A 42 -4.10 -3.41 -14.71
CA ASP A 42 -5.25 -2.65 -14.24
C ASP A 42 -5.51 -2.86 -12.75
N GLN A 43 -5.44 -4.11 -12.28
CA GLN A 43 -5.56 -4.44 -10.87
C GLN A 43 -4.42 -3.85 -10.03
N LEU A 44 -3.18 -3.94 -10.51
CA LEU A 44 -2.01 -3.40 -9.81
C LEU A 44 -2.09 -1.88 -9.66
N VAL A 45 -2.50 -1.18 -10.72
CA VAL A 45 -2.70 0.28 -10.71
C VAL A 45 -3.80 0.66 -9.72
N ALA A 46 -4.97 0.04 -9.84
CA ALA A 46 -6.12 0.37 -8.99
C ALA A 46 -5.85 0.07 -7.51
N TYR A 47 -5.19 -1.05 -7.22
CA TYR A 47 -4.85 -1.42 -5.86
C TYR A 47 -3.79 -0.49 -5.26
N SER A 48 -2.78 -0.09 -6.05
CA SER A 48 -1.73 0.82 -5.57
C SER A 48 -2.28 2.22 -5.27
N ASP A 49 -3.17 2.76 -6.10
CA ASP A 49 -3.84 4.04 -5.82
C ASP A 49 -4.63 4.00 -4.50
N MET A 50 -5.40 2.93 -4.28
CA MET A 50 -6.16 2.74 -3.04
C MET A 50 -5.26 2.60 -1.81
N HIS A 51 -4.17 1.82 -1.92
CA HIS A 51 -3.20 1.65 -0.85
C HIS A 51 -2.51 2.97 -0.49
N PHE A 52 -2.00 3.71 -1.49
CA PHE A 52 -1.35 5.00 -1.26
C PHE A 52 -2.30 6.02 -0.65
N LEU A 53 -3.57 6.03 -1.06
CA LEU A 53 -4.57 6.88 -0.43
C LEU A 53 -4.79 6.53 1.05
N SER A 54 -4.84 5.23 1.39
CA SER A 54 -4.93 4.75 2.77
C SER A 54 -3.76 5.26 3.61
N GLU A 55 -2.53 5.05 3.14
CA GLU A 55 -1.33 5.51 3.84
C GLU A 55 -1.26 7.04 3.96
N HIS A 56 -1.63 7.77 2.90
CA HIS A 56 -1.69 9.24 2.94
C HIS A 56 -2.63 9.74 4.05
N LEU A 57 -3.79 9.10 4.22
CA LEU A 57 -4.74 9.46 5.28
C LEU A 57 -4.15 9.18 6.67
N LEU A 58 -3.51 8.02 6.84
CA LEU A 58 -2.89 7.63 8.11
C LEU A 58 -1.68 8.51 8.46
N MET A 59 -0.85 8.87 7.48
CA MET A 59 0.25 9.82 7.63
C MET A 59 -0.26 11.20 8.09
N ARG A 60 -1.32 11.72 7.46
CA ARG A 60 -1.92 13.00 7.86
C ARG A 60 -2.52 12.94 9.25
N LEU A 61 -3.26 11.87 9.56
CA LEU A 61 -3.90 11.66 10.87
C LEU A 61 -2.86 11.63 12.00
N SER A 62 -1.75 10.94 11.76
CA SER A 62 -0.69 10.78 12.76
C SER A 62 0.30 11.94 12.82
N GLY A 63 0.28 12.84 11.83
CA GLY A 63 1.22 13.96 11.75
C GLY A 63 2.63 13.51 11.35
N TYR A 64 2.73 12.54 10.44
CA TYR A 64 4.00 11.97 9.99
C TYR A 64 4.93 13.06 9.41
N PRO A 65 6.16 13.24 9.96
CA PRO A 65 7.04 14.34 9.56
C PRO A 65 7.46 14.34 8.09
N ASP A 66 7.63 13.16 7.50
CA ASP A 66 8.16 13.00 6.14
C ASP A 66 7.05 12.86 5.08
N TYR A 67 5.81 13.28 5.39
CA TYR A 67 4.62 13.10 4.54
C TYR A 67 4.82 13.56 3.09
N GLU A 68 5.33 14.78 2.87
CA GLU A 68 5.48 15.31 1.51
C GLU A 68 6.47 14.51 0.67
N ALA A 69 7.54 14.02 1.28
CA ALA A 69 8.54 13.19 0.60
C ALA A 69 7.96 11.81 0.25
N HIS A 70 7.20 11.20 1.17
CA HIS A 70 6.57 9.90 0.93
C HIS A 70 5.52 9.97 -0.20
N VAL A 71 4.68 11.01 -0.20
CA VAL A 71 3.69 11.25 -1.28
C VAL A 71 4.39 11.39 -2.63
N LEU A 72 5.52 12.09 -2.70
CA LEU A 72 6.29 12.22 -3.93
C LEU A 72 6.83 10.86 -4.43
N ASP A 73 7.28 10.00 -3.51
CA ASP A 73 7.71 8.64 -3.86
C ASP A 73 6.54 7.81 -4.43
N HIS A 74 5.33 7.94 -3.84
CA HIS A 74 4.11 7.33 -4.38
C HIS A 74 3.74 7.85 -5.76
N ASP A 75 3.75 9.18 -5.97
CA ASP A 75 3.44 9.80 -7.26
C ASP A 75 4.39 9.30 -8.36
N ASN A 76 5.68 9.16 -8.04
CA ASN A 76 6.68 8.63 -8.97
C ASN A 76 6.42 7.15 -9.31
N LEU A 77 6.12 6.32 -8.31
CA LEU A 77 5.83 4.90 -8.50
C LEU A 77 4.55 4.71 -9.32
N MET A 78 3.50 5.47 -9.01
CA MET A 78 2.25 5.46 -9.75
C MET A 78 2.46 5.92 -11.21
N GLY A 79 3.25 6.97 -11.43
CA GLY A 79 3.63 7.41 -12.76
C GLY A 79 4.35 6.31 -13.57
N ARG A 80 5.20 5.50 -12.93
CA ARG A 80 5.86 4.36 -13.58
C ARG A 80 4.86 3.27 -13.97
N LEU A 81 3.95 2.89 -13.08
CA LEU A 81 2.92 1.89 -13.36
C LEU A 81 1.99 2.31 -14.50
N GLU A 82 1.51 3.56 -14.48
CA GLU A 82 0.66 4.10 -15.56
C GLU A 82 1.39 4.15 -16.90
N THR A 83 2.67 4.52 -16.89
CA THR A 83 3.49 4.50 -18.10
C THR A 83 3.57 3.11 -18.70
N VAL A 84 3.82 2.08 -17.88
CA VAL A 84 3.89 0.68 -18.34
C VAL A 84 2.54 0.21 -18.88
N LYS A 85 1.45 0.48 -18.16
CA LYS A 85 0.09 0.18 -18.59
C LYS A 85 -0.26 0.83 -19.93
N GLN A 86 0.04 2.11 -20.11
CA GLN A 86 -0.22 2.82 -21.36
C GLN A 86 0.64 2.31 -22.52
N GLN A 87 1.92 2.06 -22.27
CA GLN A 87 2.83 1.49 -23.29
C GLN A 87 2.36 0.11 -23.74
N TYR A 88 1.86 -0.70 -22.82
CA TYR A 88 1.29 -2.01 -23.13
C TYR A 88 0.00 -1.89 -23.95
N GLY A 89 -0.98 -1.11 -23.47
CA GLY A 89 -2.29 -0.96 -24.11
C GLY A 89 -2.26 -0.33 -25.51
N ASN A 90 -1.29 0.56 -25.79
CA ASN A 90 -1.16 1.22 -27.09
C ASN A 90 -0.39 0.40 -28.15
N ALA A 91 0.29 -0.67 -27.76
CA ALA A 91 1.29 -1.33 -28.62
C ALA A 91 0.76 -2.50 -29.47
N GLY A 92 -0.51 -2.88 -29.34
CA GLY A 92 -1.05 -4.11 -29.95
C GLY A 92 -0.48 -5.38 -29.29
N GLU A 93 -0.68 -6.56 -29.89
CA GLU A 93 -0.20 -7.87 -29.41
C GLU A 93 1.33 -7.91 -29.16
N ARG A 94 1.80 -7.39 -28.02
CA ARG A 94 3.18 -7.50 -27.57
C ARG A 94 3.24 -8.22 -26.24
N ILE A 95 4.28 -9.03 -26.12
CA ILE A 95 4.69 -9.65 -24.88
C ILE A 95 5.28 -8.55 -23.98
N LEU A 96 4.84 -8.47 -22.73
CA LEU A 96 5.48 -7.61 -21.73
C LEU A 96 6.89 -8.17 -21.48
N PRO A 97 7.97 -7.37 -21.63
CA PRO A 97 9.31 -7.84 -21.30
C PRO A 97 9.37 -8.22 -19.81
N LEU A 98 9.93 -9.40 -19.48
CA LEU A 98 10.10 -9.84 -18.09
C LEU A 98 10.85 -8.81 -17.25
N ALA A 99 11.90 -8.20 -17.82
CA ALA A 99 12.68 -7.15 -17.17
C ALA A 99 11.84 -5.93 -16.74
N GLU A 100 10.73 -5.64 -17.43
CA GLU A 100 9.83 -4.55 -17.05
C GLU A 100 9.01 -4.92 -15.81
N GLY A 101 8.53 -6.16 -15.73
CA GLY A 101 7.85 -6.69 -14.54
C GLY A 101 8.80 -6.75 -13.34
N GLU A 102 10.02 -7.25 -13.53
CA GLU A 102 11.06 -7.30 -12.49
C GLU A 102 11.42 -5.90 -11.98
N ALA A 103 11.53 -4.91 -12.87
CA ALA A 103 11.78 -3.53 -12.47
C ALA A 103 10.65 -2.94 -11.62
N ILE A 104 9.38 -3.24 -11.95
CA ILE A 104 8.23 -2.81 -11.11
C ILE A 104 8.30 -3.48 -9.74
N LEU A 105 8.56 -4.78 -9.70
CA LEU A 105 8.67 -5.54 -8.44
C LEU A 105 9.80 -4.98 -7.56
N GLU A 106 10.97 -4.70 -8.14
CA GLU A 106 12.12 -4.12 -7.41
C GLU A 106 11.79 -2.73 -6.86
N LEU A 107 11.17 -1.86 -7.67
CA LEU A 107 10.78 -0.52 -7.24
C LEU A 107 9.80 -0.58 -6.06
N LEU A 108 8.77 -1.40 -6.15
CA LEU A 108 7.75 -1.55 -5.11
C LEU A 108 8.33 -2.19 -3.84
N ALA A 109 9.09 -3.28 -3.96
CA ALA A 109 9.71 -3.94 -2.81
C ALA A 109 10.73 -3.02 -2.12
N GLY A 110 11.47 -2.22 -2.90
CA GLY A 110 12.38 -1.20 -2.39
C GLY A 110 11.64 -0.13 -1.58
N HIS A 111 10.53 0.37 -2.10
CA HIS A 111 9.67 1.34 -1.41
C HIS A 111 9.14 0.78 -0.08
N ILE A 112 8.52 -0.40 -0.10
CA ILE A 112 7.96 -1.07 1.09
C ILE A 112 9.02 -1.30 2.17
N SER A 113 10.19 -1.81 1.77
CA SER A 113 11.27 -2.12 2.72
C SER A 113 11.94 -0.89 3.32
N THR A 114 11.73 0.30 2.75
CA THR A 114 12.39 1.55 3.16
C THR A 114 11.41 2.59 3.69
N GLN A 115 10.61 3.20 2.83
CA GLN A 115 9.71 4.30 3.19
C GLN A 115 8.53 3.79 4.02
N ASP A 116 7.84 2.74 3.56
CA ASP A 116 6.66 2.23 4.27
C ASP A 116 7.02 1.60 5.60
N ARG A 117 8.20 0.99 5.69
CA ARG A 117 8.74 0.50 6.96
C ARG A 117 8.92 1.65 7.97
N ARG A 118 9.50 2.79 7.54
CA ARG A 118 9.68 3.96 8.41
C ARG A 118 8.35 4.54 8.85
N PHE A 119 7.40 4.66 7.93
CA PHE A 119 6.06 5.12 8.24
C PHE A 119 5.34 4.16 9.19
N THR A 120 5.36 2.86 8.93
CA THR A 120 4.72 1.83 9.75
C THR A 120 5.26 1.82 11.18
N ASP A 121 6.58 1.92 11.35
CA ASP A 121 7.22 2.02 12.67
C ASP A 121 6.75 3.27 13.43
N TYR A 122 6.69 4.42 12.74
CA TYR A 122 6.16 5.67 13.30
C TYR A 122 4.69 5.53 13.70
N TYR A 123 3.84 5.02 12.79
CA TYR A 123 2.41 4.90 12.99
C TYR A 123 2.07 3.93 14.13
N ARG A 124 2.80 2.80 14.25
CA ARG A 124 2.66 1.86 15.37
C ARG A 124 3.05 2.49 16.72
N ALA A 125 4.03 3.39 16.75
CA ALA A 125 4.36 4.14 17.96
C ALA A 125 3.28 5.18 18.30
N TRP A 126 2.83 5.94 17.31
CA TRP A 126 1.74 6.92 17.46
C TRP A 126 0.43 6.26 17.92
N SER A 127 0.03 5.15 17.29
CA SER A 127 -1.22 4.44 17.59
C SER A 127 -1.23 3.89 19.02
N ARG A 128 -0.11 3.32 19.50
CA ARG A 128 0.00 2.88 20.91
C ARG A 128 -0.19 4.01 21.91
N ASN A 129 0.36 5.20 21.61
CA ASN A 129 0.23 6.37 22.50
C ASN A 129 -1.18 6.99 22.46
N ASN A 130 -1.89 6.89 21.34
CA ASN A 130 -3.22 7.47 21.16
C ASN A 130 -4.36 6.50 21.53
N ALA A 131 -4.12 5.19 21.50
CA ALA A 131 -5.07 4.18 21.98
C ALA A 131 -5.30 4.26 23.51
N ASP A 132 -4.35 4.81 24.27
CA ASP A 132 -4.45 4.94 25.73
C ASP A 132 -5.24 6.21 26.16
N VAL A 133 -5.25 7.25 25.31
CA VAL A 133 -5.99 8.50 25.58
C VAL A 133 -7.50 8.28 25.54
N GLY A 134 -8.00 7.36 24.69
CA GLY A 134 -9.42 6.99 24.64
C GLY A 134 -9.97 6.34 25.92
N ARG A 135 -9.09 5.88 26.82
CA ARG A 135 -9.46 5.25 28.10
C ARG A 135 -9.53 6.22 29.28
N GLN A 136 -8.94 7.41 29.17
CA GLN A 136 -8.90 8.39 30.27
C GLN A 136 -10.05 9.40 30.26
N VAL A 137 -10.91 9.43 29.24
CA VAL A 137 -11.98 10.44 29.07
C VAL A 137 -13.36 10.04 29.59
N ILE A 138 -13.53 8.88 30.26
CA ILE A 138 -14.78 8.60 30.97
C ILE A 138 -14.61 9.04 32.43
N PRO A 139 -15.17 10.19 32.86
CA PRO A 139 -15.27 10.47 34.28
C PRO A 139 -16.23 9.45 34.87
N THR A 140 -15.74 8.65 35.83
CA THR A 140 -16.59 7.79 36.65
C THR A 140 -17.57 8.69 37.39
N VAL A 141 -18.80 8.80 36.87
CA VAL A 141 -19.91 9.43 37.60
C VAL A 141 -20.27 8.47 38.72
N THR A 142 -19.67 8.69 39.88
CA THR A 142 -20.10 8.08 41.13
C THR A 142 -21.47 8.68 41.46
N MET A 143 -22.53 7.98 41.10
CA MET A 143 -23.90 8.39 41.39
C MET A 143 -24.09 8.36 42.91
N ARG A 144 -23.92 9.52 43.56
CA ARG A 144 -24.14 9.71 44.98
C ARG A 144 -25.66 9.60 45.22
N ARG A 145 -26.12 8.44 45.67
CA ARG A 145 -27.47 8.34 46.24
C ARG A 145 -27.49 9.06 47.58
N SER A 146 -28.48 9.91 47.78
CA SER A 146 -28.76 10.56 49.07
C SER A 146 -30.26 10.83 49.13
N PRO A 147 -30.86 10.83 50.32
CA PRO A 147 -30.76 9.88 51.43
C PRO A 147 -31.79 8.73 51.30
#